data_AF-A0AAQ3MJW9-F1
#
_entry.id   AF-A0AAQ3MJW9-F1
#
_cell.length_a   1.000
_cell.length_b   1.000
_cell.length_c   1.000
_cell.angle_alpha   90.00
_cell.angle_beta   90.00
_cell.angle_gamma   90.00
#
_symmetry.space_group_name_H-M   'P 1'
#
loop_
_entity.id
_entity.type
_entity.pdbx_description
1 polymer ?
#
loop_
_entity_poly.entity_id
_entity_poly.type
_entity_poly.pdbx_seq_one_letter_code
_entity_poly.pdbx_strand_id
1 'polypeptide(L)'
;MATSFSTNSTYITTNKVTEGDSSYREESAMERSSRADEKKIGGAKVASLLLVNQALATLAFFGVGVNLVLFLTRVLGQDNVSAANNVSKWIGTVYMFSLIGAFLSDSYWGRYLTCTVFQLVFVLGLALSSLSSWRFLINPAGCGDGNTPCKPSSIGDDIFYLSIYLVAFGYGGHQPTLATFGADQYDEKNPKERSAKVAFFCYFYFALNVGSLFSNTVLVYYEDTGMWTMGFLVSLVSAVIAFLAFLLGTPRYRYVKPCGNPVVRVAQVFSAVVRKWKVAPAKAEELFEVEGSQSAIKGSRKIRHTDDFE
;
A
#
# COMPACT_ATOMS: atom_id res chain seq x y z
N MET A 1 101.63 -19.13 -8.16
CA MET A 1 100.46 -18.22 -8.30
C MET A 1 99.22 -19.07 -8.05
N ALA A 2 98.65 -19.09 -6.83
CA ALA A 2 97.63 -18.14 -6.34
C ALA A 2 96.44 -18.07 -7.33
N THR A 3 95.14 -18.29 -7.03
CA THR A 3 94.35 -18.25 -5.78
C THR A 3 92.88 -18.61 -6.13
N SER A 4 92.27 -19.52 -5.37
CA SER A 4 90.97 -19.40 -4.66
C SER A 4 89.67 -18.81 -5.26
N PHE A 5 88.58 -19.58 -5.06
CA PHE A 5 87.30 -19.24 -4.38
C PHE A 5 86.00 -18.84 -5.13
N SER A 6 84.94 -19.53 -4.68
CA SER A 6 83.56 -19.10 -4.40
C SER A 6 82.44 -19.34 -5.42
N THR A 7 81.59 -20.31 -5.06
CA THR A 7 80.16 -20.45 -5.34
C THR A 7 79.36 -19.17 -5.10
N ASN A 8 78.27 -18.99 -5.88
CA ASN A 8 77.05 -18.36 -5.38
C ASN A 8 75.81 -18.97 -6.04
N SER A 9 74.92 -19.48 -5.18
CA SER A 9 73.61 -20.04 -5.48
C SER A 9 72.61 -18.89 -5.63
N THR A 10 71.90 -18.81 -6.75
CA THR A 10 70.79 -17.87 -6.94
C THR A 10 69.48 -18.59 -6.67
N TYR A 11 68.86 -18.27 -5.54
CA TYR A 11 67.52 -18.73 -5.17
C TYR A 11 66.48 -18.16 -6.14
N ILE A 12 65.77 -19.03 -6.85
CA ILE A 12 64.52 -18.69 -7.54
C ILE A 12 63.41 -18.74 -6.50
N THR A 13 62.93 -17.58 -6.06
CA THR A 13 61.72 -17.49 -5.24
C THR A 13 60.51 -17.58 -6.17
N THR A 14 59.91 -18.77 -6.27
CA THR A 14 58.59 -18.95 -6.89
C THR A 14 57.54 -18.26 -6.01
N ASN A 15 57.05 -17.10 -6.43
CA ASN A 15 55.80 -16.54 -5.92
C ASN A 15 54.63 -17.41 -6.40
N LYS A 16 54.28 -18.45 -5.63
CA LYS A 16 52.94 -19.06 -5.70
C LYS A 16 51.96 -18.08 -5.06
N VAL A 17 51.39 -17.19 -5.88
CA VAL A 17 50.13 -16.54 -5.52
C VAL A 17 49.09 -17.65 -5.49
N THR A 18 48.60 -17.95 -4.29
CA THR A 18 47.62 -18.99 -4.02
C THR A 18 46.27 -18.64 -4.66
N GLU A 19 45.87 -19.36 -5.71
CA GLU A 19 44.54 -19.26 -6.36
C GLU A 19 43.35 -19.37 -5.38
N GLY A 20 43.56 -20.00 -4.22
CA GLY A 20 42.56 -20.04 -3.15
C GLY A 20 42.26 -18.66 -2.53
N ASP A 21 43.25 -17.79 -2.38
CA ASP A 21 43.12 -16.53 -1.63
C ASP A 21 42.40 -15.44 -2.46
N SER A 22 42.48 -15.52 -3.79
CA SER A 22 41.69 -14.70 -4.72
C SER A 22 40.22 -15.13 -4.75
N SER A 23 39.95 -16.44 -4.78
CA SER A 23 38.58 -16.98 -4.75
C SER A 23 37.83 -16.57 -3.48
N TYR A 24 38.45 -16.72 -2.29
CA TYR A 24 37.83 -16.32 -1.03
C TYR A 24 37.64 -14.79 -0.91
N ARG A 25 38.54 -13.99 -1.48
CA ARG A 25 38.39 -12.52 -1.55
C ARG A 25 37.26 -12.09 -2.48
N GLU A 26 37.10 -12.74 -3.63
CA GLU A 26 36.00 -12.46 -4.56
C GLU A 26 34.65 -12.88 -3.98
N GLU A 27 34.57 -14.05 -3.34
CA GLU A 27 33.34 -14.54 -2.69
C GLU A 27 32.95 -13.64 -1.51
N SER A 28 33.91 -13.23 -0.68
CA SER A 28 33.66 -12.32 0.45
C SER A 28 33.42 -10.86 0.03
N ALA A 29 33.94 -10.42 -1.14
CA ALA A 29 33.61 -9.13 -1.74
C ALA A 29 32.21 -9.16 -2.37
N MET A 30 31.82 -10.25 -3.02
CA MET A 30 30.49 -10.47 -3.59
C MET A 30 29.44 -10.57 -2.47
N GLU A 31 29.72 -11.28 -1.37
CA GLU A 31 28.87 -11.29 -0.19
C GLU A 31 28.75 -9.91 0.48
N ARG A 32 29.84 -9.13 0.56
CA ARG A 32 29.79 -7.75 1.07
C ARG A 32 29.01 -6.82 0.16
N SER A 33 29.13 -6.98 -1.16
CA SER A 33 28.36 -6.21 -2.15
C SER A 33 26.88 -6.56 -2.05
N SER A 34 26.52 -7.86 -1.98
CA SER A 34 25.13 -8.30 -1.81
C SER A 34 24.52 -7.80 -0.50
N ARG A 35 25.26 -7.84 0.62
CA ARG A 35 24.83 -7.25 1.90
C ARG A 35 24.77 -5.72 1.87
N ALA A 36 25.62 -5.06 1.09
CA ALA A 36 25.61 -3.60 0.94
C ALA A 36 24.42 -3.14 0.07
N ASP A 37 24.04 -3.91 -0.94
CA ASP A 37 22.86 -3.64 -1.76
C ASP A 37 21.56 -4.04 -1.03
N GLU A 38 21.56 -5.11 -0.21
CA GLU A 38 20.47 -5.38 0.74
C GLU A 38 20.28 -4.23 1.74
N LYS A 39 21.36 -3.59 2.20
CA LYS A 39 21.30 -2.40 3.08
C LYS A 39 20.71 -1.16 2.40
N LYS A 40 20.64 -1.10 1.06
CA LYS A 40 20.02 0.01 0.31
C LYS A 40 18.52 -0.20 0.05
N ILE A 41 18.01 -1.42 0.24
CA ILE A 41 16.63 -1.81 -0.09
C ILE A 41 15.76 -1.83 1.18
N GLY A 42 14.70 -1.03 1.17
CA GLY A 42 13.79 -0.81 2.29
C GLY A 42 14.31 0.20 3.31
N GLY A 43 13.80 0.11 4.53
CA GLY A 43 14.18 0.93 5.67
C GLY A 43 13.37 2.22 5.83
N ALA A 44 13.65 2.90 6.95
CA ALA A 44 12.84 4.01 7.43
C ALA A 44 12.72 5.20 6.45
N LYS A 45 13.79 5.50 5.68
CA LYS A 45 13.79 6.60 4.71
C LYS A 45 12.81 6.37 3.55
N VAL A 46 12.64 5.13 3.14
CA VAL A 46 11.74 4.76 2.06
C VAL A 46 10.33 4.59 2.61
N ALA A 47 10.20 4.05 3.82
CA ALA A 47 8.94 3.99 4.55
C ALA A 47 8.35 5.38 4.85
N SER A 48 9.18 6.41 5.08
CA SER A 48 8.67 7.78 5.29
C SER A 48 7.98 8.36 4.05
N LEU A 49 8.39 7.97 2.83
CA LEU A 49 7.65 8.35 1.61
C LEU A 49 6.25 7.74 1.59
N LEU A 50 6.09 6.53 2.11
CA LEU A 50 4.79 5.87 2.25
C LEU A 50 3.91 6.56 3.31
N LEU A 51 4.52 7.07 4.38
CA LEU A 51 3.81 7.89 5.39
C LEU A 51 3.31 9.21 4.80
N VAL A 52 4.15 9.89 4.02
CA VAL A 52 3.76 11.12 3.30
C VAL A 52 2.65 10.83 2.30
N ASN A 53 2.77 9.74 1.54
CA ASN A 53 1.71 9.28 0.64
C ASN A 53 0.41 9.04 1.41
N GLN A 54 0.44 8.33 2.54
CA GLN A 54 -0.74 8.06 3.34
C GLN A 54 -1.40 9.35 3.83
N ALA A 55 -0.64 10.31 4.35
CA ALA A 55 -1.17 11.59 4.81
C ALA A 55 -1.87 12.36 3.67
N LEU A 56 -1.19 12.51 2.53
CA LEU A 56 -1.70 13.27 1.38
C LEU A 56 -2.89 12.59 0.68
N ALA A 57 -2.86 11.26 0.55
CA ALA A 57 -3.97 10.48 0.01
C ALA A 57 -5.19 10.55 0.94
N THR A 58 -4.96 10.53 2.26
CA THR A 58 -6.04 10.70 3.25
C THR A 58 -6.64 12.09 3.18
N LEU A 59 -5.81 13.14 3.08
CA LEU A 59 -6.28 14.51 2.87
C LEU A 59 -7.17 14.58 1.63
N ALA A 60 -6.72 14.04 0.50
CA ALA A 60 -7.48 14.05 -0.76
C ALA A 60 -8.81 13.28 -0.66
N PHE A 61 -8.83 12.14 0.03
CA PHE A 61 -10.03 11.32 0.17
C PHE A 61 -11.09 11.97 1.06
N PHE A 62 -10.68 12.43 2.26
CA PHE A 62 -11.59 13.14 3.15
C PHE A 62 -12.05 14.47 2.54
N GLY A 63 -11.27 15.04 1.63
CA GLY A 63 -11.65 16.24 0.88
C GLY A 63 -12.89 16.08 0.02
N VAL A 64 -13.09 14.88 -0.53
CA VAL A 64 -14.33 14.53 -1.20
C VAL A 64 -15.38 14.10 -0.18
N GLY A 65 -14.98 13.27 0.80
CA GLY A 65 -15.92 12.55 1.65
C GLY A 65 -16.64 13.38 2.71
N VAL A 66 -15.94 14.28 3.41
CA VAL A 66 -16.52 15.04 4.55
C VAL A 66 -17.71 15.88 4.10
N ASN A 67 -17.64 16.40 2.88
CA ASN A 67 -18.58 17.40 2.41
C ASN A 67 -19.41 16.95 1.21
N LEU A 68 -19.33 15.66 0.89
CA LEU A 68 -20.12 15.07 -0.17
C LEU A 68 -21.63 15.29 0.05
N VAL A 69 -22.11 15.21 1.30
CA VAL A 69 -23.53 15.49 1.61
C VAL A 69 -23.91 16.92 1.23
N LEU A 70 -23.06 17.90 1.55
CA LEU A 70 -23.31 19.31 1.22
C LEU A 70 -23.26 19.54 -0.28
N PHE A 71 -22.33 18.90 -0.98
CA PHE A 71 -22.27 18.99 -2.43
C PHE A 71 -23.51 18.40 -3.10
N LEU A 72 -23.95 17.20 -2.67
CA LEU A 72 -25.16 16.54 -3.20
C LEU A 72 -26.43 17.37 -2.95
N THR A 73 -26.53 18.03 -1.80
CA THR A 73 -27.69 18.85 -1.44
C THR A 73 -27.68 20.23 -2.11
N ARG A 74 -26.55 20.96 -2.05
CA ARG A 74 -26.44 22.35 -2.54
C ARG A 74 -26.21 22.47 -4.05
N VAL A 75 -25.52 21.50 -4.66
CA VAL A 75 -25.16 21.56 -6.10
C VAL A 75 -26.05 20.63 -6.93
N LEU A 76 -26.27 19.40 -6.48
CA LEU A 76 -27.12 18.44 -7.20
C LEU A 76 -28.61 18.56 -6.81
N GLY A 77 -28.95 19.31 -5.76
CA GLY A 77 -30.33 19.54 -5.35
C GLY A 77 -31.02 18.32 -4.73
N GLN A 78 -30.27 17.35 -4.21
CA GLN A 78 -30.85 16.20 -3.51
C GLN A 78 -31.42 16.60 -2.15
N ASP A 79 -32.45 15.87 -1.72
CA ASP A 79 -32.91 15.97 -0.34
C ASP A 79 -31.87 15.38 0.64
N ASN A 80 -31.92 15.83 1.89
CA ASN A 80 -30.94 15.43 2.92
C ASN A 80 -30.91 13.91 3.17
N VAL A 81 -32.04 13.22 3.05
CA VAL A 81 -32.14 11.78 3.31
C VAL A 81 -31.47 11.00 2.17
N SER A 82 -31.78 11.37 0.92
CA SER A 82 -31.16 10.80 -0.27
C SER A 82 -29.65 11.06 -0.31
N ALA A 83 -29.21 12.28 0.00
CA ALA A 83 -27.80 12.62 0.05
C ALA A 83 -27.05 11.81 1.10
N ALA A 84 -27.57 11.72 2.34
CA ALA A 84 -26.96 10.93 3.41
C ALA A 84 -26.90 9.42 3.06
N ASN A 85 -27.94 8.89 2.42
CA ASN A 85 -27.95 7.51 1.94
C ASN A 85 -26.90 7.26 0.84
N ASN A 86 -26.77 8.19 -0.11
CA ASN A 86 -25.77 8.10 -1.17
C ASN A 86 -24.33 8.16 -0.63
N VAL A 87 -24.06 9.04 0.34
CA VAL A 87 -22.75 9.07 1.03
C VAL A 87 -22.51 7.79 1.81
N SER A 88 -23.53 7.25 2.50
CA SER A 88 -23.41 5.97 3.22
C SER A 88 -23.09 4.81 2.28
N LYS A 89 -23.74 4.75 1.11
CA LYS A 89 -23.43 3.78 0.04
C LYS A 89 -22.00 3.95 -0.45
N TRP A 90 -21.59 5.19 -0.72
CA TRP A 90 -20.24 5.51 -1.16
C TRP A 90 -19.20 5.02 -0.14
N ILE A 91 -19.33 5.37 1.14
CA ILE A 91 -18.45 4.88 2.22
C ILE A 91 -18.46 3.34 2.29
N GLY A 92 -19.63 2.72 2.20
CA GLY A 92 -19.75 1.26 2.15
C GLY A 92 -18.97 0.64 1.00
N THR A 93 -19.01 1.25 -0.19
CA THR A 93 -18.21 0.78 -1.33
C THR A 93 -16.71 0.90 -1.11
N VAL A 94 -16.24 1.95 -0.42
CA VAL A 94 -14.80 2.08 -0.05
C VAL A 94 -14.35 0.85 0.74
N TYR A 95 -15.10 0.49 1.78
CA TYR A 95 -14.76 -0.67 2.62
C TYR A 95 -14.84 -2.01 1.88
N MET A 96 -15.82 -2.17 0.98
CA MET A 96 -15.90 -3.36 0.13
C MET A 96 -14.69 -3.45 -0.81
N PHE A 97 -14.25 -2.33 -1.39
CA PHE A 97 -13.07 -2.31 -2.24
C PHE A 97 -11.77 -2.50 -1.46
N SER A 98 -11.71 -2.17 -0.17
CA SER A 98 -10.58 -2.53 0.69
C SER A 98 -10.36 -4.04 0.76
N LEU A 99 -11.44 -4.82 0.84
CA LEU A 99 -11.34 -6.29 0.80
C LEU A 99 -10.82 -6.78 -0.55
N ILE A 100 -11.31 -6.19 -1.64
CA ILE A 100 -10.90 -6.55 -3.01
C ILE A 100 -9.42 -6.19 -3.23
N GLY A 101 -8.97 -5.02 -2.80
CA GLY A 101 -7.58 -4.58 -2.91
C GLY A 101 -6.63 -5.52 -2.16
N ALA A 102 -6.94 -5.84 -0.90
CA ALA A 102 -6.17 -6.80 -0.11
C ALA A 102 -6.15 -8.19 -0.77
N PHE A 103 -7.28 -8.61 -1.34
CA PHE A 103 -7.36 -9.89 -2.04
C PHE A 103 -6.45 -9.93 -3.28
N LEU A 104 -6.46 -8.87 -4.10
CA LEU A 104 -5.64 -8.77 -5.30
C LEU A 104 -4.15 -8.68 -4.97
N SER A 105 -3.77 -7.93 -3.92
CA SER A 105 -2.38 -7.79 -3.49
C SER A 105 -1.77 -9.11 -3.03
N ASP A 106 -2.53 -9.90 -2.28
CA ASP A 106 -2.03 -11.13 -1.67
C ASP A 106 -2.09 -12.34 -2.61
N SER A 107 -2.95 -12.29 -3.64
CA SER A 107 -3.19 -13.44 -4.54
C SER A 107 -2.49 -13.34 -5.89
N TYR A 108 -2.48 -12.15 -6.53
CA TYR A 108 -2.14 -12.05 -7.96
C TYR A 108 -1.06 -11.01 -8.25
N TRP A 109 -1.31 -9.75 -7.87
CA TRP A 109 -0.53 -8.62 -8.37
C TRP A 109 0.67 -8.28 -7.48
N GLY A 110 0.63 -8.66 -6.21
CA GLY A 110 1.57 -8.16 -5.21
C GLY A 110 1.18 -6.77 -4.72
N ARG A 111 1.75 -6.39 -3.56
CA ARG A 111 1.36 -5.18 -2.83
C ARG A 111 1.71 -3.90 -3.60
N TYR A 112 2.91 -3.82 -4.18
CA TYR A 112 3.33 -2.64 -4.94
C TYR A 112 2.46 -2.37 -6.18
N LEU A 113 2.23 -3.38 -7.02
CA LEU A 113 1.45 -3.20 -8.25
C LEU A 113 0.01 -2.84 -7.92
N THR A 114 -0.56 -3.48 -6.90
CA THR A 114 -1.90 -3.17 -6.39
C THR A 114 -1.97 -1.71 -5.93
N CYS A 115 -1.06 -1.25 -5.06
CA CYS A 115 -1.01 0.16 -4.65
C CYS A 115 -0.92 1.11 -5.85
N THR A 116 -0.05 0.81 -6.82
CA THR A 116 0.17 1.64 -8.01
C THR A 116 -1.11 1.81 -8.84
N VAL A 117 -1.77 0.70 -9.17
CA VAL A 117 -2.99 0.69 -10.00
C VAL A 117 -4.13 1.41 -9.29
N PHE A 118 -4.36 1.10 -8.01
CA PHE A 118 -5.44 1.70 -7.23
C PHE A 118 -5.22 3.21 -7.00
N GLN A 119 -3.99 3.66 -6.77
CA GLN A 119 -3.68 5.09 -6.68
C GLN A 119 -3.90 5.81 -8.01
N LEU A 120 -3.55 5.20 -9.14
CA LEU A 120 -3.81 5.77 -10.45
C LEU A 120 -5.32 5.97 -10.66
N VAL A 121 -6.14 4.96 -10.32
CA VAL A 121 -7.61 5.07 -10.41
C VAL A 121 -8.16 6.14 -9.46
N PHE A 122 -7.59 6.26 -8.25
CA PHE A 122 -7.95 7.31 -7.30
C PHE A 122 -7.69 8.72 -7.87
N VAL A 123 -6.53 8.94 -8.48
CA VAL A 123 -6.18 10.22 -9.15
C VAL A 123 -7.12 10.49 -10.33
N LEU A 124 -7.44 9.49 -11.15
CA LEU A 124 -8.39 9.62 -12.26
C LEU A 124 -9.80 9.98 -11.77
N GLY A 125 -10.26 9.38 -10.68
CA GLY A 125 -11.53 9.72 -10.04
C GLY A 125 -11.58 11.19 -9.60
N LEU A 126 -10.53 11.68 -8.95
CA LEU A 126 -10.43 13.08 -8.53
C LEU A 126 -10.31 14.06 -9.71
N ALA A 127 -9.66 13.65 -10.79
CA ALA A 127 -9.57 14.45 -12.02
C ALA A 127 -10.95 14.58 -12.67
N LEU A 128 -11.71 13.48 -12.74
CA LEU A 128 -13.06 13.48 -13.27
C LEU A 128 -14.02 14.29 -12.39
N SER A 129 -13.90 14.20 -11.06
CA SER A 129 -14.76 14.98 -10.15
C SER A 129 -14.49 16.49 -10.26
N SER A 130 -13.21 16.88 -10.39
CA SER A 130 -12.81 18.27 -10.61
C SER A 130 -13.34 18.80 -11.95
N LEU A 131 -13.22 18.01 -13.01
CA LEU A 131 -13.68 18.37 -14.35
C LEU A 131 -15.20 18.45 -14.44
N SER A 132 -15.92 17.48 -13.87
CA SER A 132 -17.38 17.47 -13.89
C SER A 132 -17.95 18.64 -13.10
N SER A 133 -17.41 18.88 -11.90
CA SER A 133 -17.76 20.01 -11.05
C SER A 133 -17.63 21.34 -11.79
N TRP A 134 -16.46 21.60 -12.38
CA TRP A 134 -16.18 22.85 -13.10
C TRP A 134 -17.04 23.05 -14.36
N ARG A 135 -17.21 22.00 -15.17
CA ARG A 135 -17.77 22.14 -16.52
C ARG A 135 -19.28 21.93 -16.60
N PHE A 136 -19.84 21.08 -15.74
CA PHE A 136 -21.20 20.56 -15.92
C PHE A 136 -22.12 20.73 -14.71
N LEU A 137 -21.58 20.81 -13.48
CA LEU A 137 -22.40 20.90 -12.26
C LEU A 137 -22.54 22.34 -11.75
N ILE A 138 -21.45 23.12 -11.70
CA ILE A 138 -21.49 24.50 -11.20
C ILE A 138 -21.85 25.45 -12.33
N ASN A 139 -23.15 25.59 -12.58
CA ASN A 139 -23.70 26.50 -13.57
C ASN A 139 -24.97 27.17 -13.03
N PRO A 140 -25.06 28.52 -12.95
CA PRO A 140 -24.05 29.52 -13.33
C PRO A 140 -22.84 29.56 -12.36
N ALA A 141 -21.73 30.17 -12.79
CA ALA A 141 -20.52 30.26 -11.98
C ALA A 141 -20.81 30.94 -10.63
N GLY A 142 -20.36 30.32 -9.53
CA GLY A 142 -20.61 30.80 -8.17
C GLY A 142 -21.91 30.31 -7.52
N CYS A 143 -22.67 29.41 -8.17
CA CYS A 143 -23.80 28.73 -7.55
C CYS A 143 -23.35 27.68 -6.50
N GLY A 144 -24.27 27.24 -5.64
CA GLY A 144 -24.01 26.19 -4.65
C GLY A 144 -23.49 26.69 -3.29
N ASP A 145 -23.60 28.00 -3.03
CA ASP A 145 -23.33 28.65 -1.74
C ASP A 145 -24.47 28.44 -0.70
N GLY A 146 -25.58 27.83 -1.12
CA GLY A 146 -26.79 27.66 -0.32
C GLY A 146 -27.88 28.70 -0.57
N ASN A 147 -27.54 29.82 -1.23
CA ASN A 147 -28.49 30.87 -1.62
C ASN A 147 -28.82 30.82 -3.11
N THR A 148 -27.82 30.49 -3.93
CA THR A 148 -27.89 30.48 -5.38
C THR A 148 -27.97 29.04 -5.89
N PRO A 149 -29.12 28.58 -6.41
CA PRO A 149 -29.26 27.20 -6.87
C PRO A 149 -28.46 26.94 -8.16
N CYS A 150 -27.79 25.79 -8.22
CA CYS A 150 -27.14 25.30 -9.43
C CYS A 150 -28.14 24.60 -10.37
N LYS A 151 -27.84 24.61 -11.67
CA LYS A 151 -28.55 23.85 -12.70
C LYS A 151 -27.60 22.81 -13.31
N PRO A 152 -27.40 21.65 -12.64
CA PRO A 152 -26.51 20.62 -13.14
C PRO A 152 -27.05 20.02 -14.44
N SER A 153 -26.14 19.69 -15.36
CA SER A 153 -26.48 18.88 -16.53
C SER A 153 -26.67 17.42 -16.12
N SER A 154 -27.65 16.73 -16.70
CA SER A 154 -27.88 15.29 -16.46
C SER A 154 -26.62 14.45 -16.71
N ILE A 155 -25.85 14.76 -17.75
CA ILE A 155 -24.58 14.07 -18.06
C ILE A 155 -23.52 14.38 -17.01
N GLY A 156 -23.54 15.60 -16.45
CA GLY A 156 -22.63 16.00 -15.38
C GLY A 156 -22.83 15.16 -14.14
N ASP A 157 -24.08 14.95 -13.74
CA ASP A 157 -24.45 14.12 -12.59
C ASP A 157 -23.90 12.69 -12.72
N ASP A 158 -24.15 12.03 -13.85
CA ASP A 158 -23.64 10.68 -14.12
C ASP A 158 -22.10 10.60 -14.05
N ILE A 159 -21.40 11.58 -14.65
CA ILE A 159 -19.94 11.66 -14.60
C ILE A 159 -19.46 11.87 -13.17
N PHE A 160 -20.15 12.70 -12.39
CA PHE A 160 -19.82 12.93 -10.99
C PHE A 160 -19.98 11.66 -10.15
N TYR A 161 -21.09 10.93 -10.31
CA TYR A 161 -21.28 9.64 -9.64
C TYR A 161 -20.20 8.62 -10.02
N LEU A 162 -19.90 8.50 -11.31
CA LEU A 162 -18.79 7.66 -11.77
C LEU A 162 -17.47 8.05 -11.11
N SER A 163 -17.20 9.36 -11.04
CA SER A 163 -15.97 9.89 -10.44
C SER A 163 -15.84 9.53 -8.96
N ILE A 164 -16.87 9.71 -8.15
CA ILE A 164 -16.81 9.40 -6.71
C ILE A 164 -16.69 7.88 -6.49
N TYR A 165 -17.31 7.04 -7.32
CA TYR A 165 -17.14 5.59 -7.19
C TYR A 165 -15.75 5.12 -7.65
N LEU A 166 -15.11 5.79 -8.62
CA LEU A 166 -13.69 5.58 -8.93
C LEU A 166 -12.78 6.01 -7.78
N VAL A 167 -13.09 7.13 -7.11
CA VAL A 167 -12.41 7.55 -5.88
C VAL A 167 -12.54 6.48 -4.79
N ALA A 168 -13.74 5.93 -4.59
CA ALA A 168 -13.98 4.88 -3.61
C ALA A 168 -13.21 3.60 -3.92
N PHE A 169 -13.23 3.17 -5.20
CA PHE A 169 -12.47 2.02 -5.68
C PHE A 169 -10.98 2.21 -5.45
N GLY A 170 -10.44 3.35 -5.90
CA GLY A 170 -9.03 3.68 -5.82
C GLY A 170 -8.52 3.77 -4.39
N TYR A 171 -9.16 4.58 -3.54
CA TYR A 171 -8.72 4.76 -2.15
C TYR A 171 -8.89 3.49 -1.32
N GLY A 172 -10.05 2.81 -1.45
CA GLY A 172 -10.38 1.59 -0.73
C GLY A 172 -9.36 0.49 -1.00
N GLY A 173 -9.09 0.18 -2.27
CA GLY A 173 -8.15 -0.90 -2.60
C GLY A 173 -6.67 -0.59 -2.28
N HIS A 174 -6.30 0.69 -2.33
CA HIS A 174 -4.94 1.13 -2.05
C HIS A 174 -4.57 1.08 -0.54
N GLN A 175 -5.44 1.59 0.34
CA GLN A 175 -5.11 1.86 1.74
C GLN A 175 -4.61 0.65 2.56
N PRO A 176 -5.32 -0.51 2.61
CA PRO A 176 -4.85 -1.66 3.39
C PRO A 176 -3.56 -2.25 2.82
N THR A 177 -3.41 -2.19 1.50
CA THR A 177 -2.24 -2.66 0.78
C THR A 177 -1.02 -1.78 1.06
N LEU A 178 -1.19 -0.46 1.18
CA LEU A 178 -0.09 0.46 1.49
C LEU A 178 0.47 0.23 2.90
N ALA A 179 -0.41 0.00 3.89
CA ALA A 179 0.01 -0.28 5.25
C ALA A 179 0.89 -1.53 5.34
N THR A 180 0.45 -2.60 4.66
CA THR A 180 1.19 -3.87 4.62
C THR A 180 2.47 -3.76 3.79
N PHE A 181 2.46 -3.01 2.69
CA PHE A 181 3.66 -2.71 1.90
C PHE A 181 4.69 -1.88 2.68
N GLY A 182 4.24 -0.93 3.49
CA GLY A 182 5.11 -0.14 4.35
C GLY A 182 5.75 -0.96 5.46
N ALA A 183 4.99 -1.88 6.04
CA ALA A 183 5.50 -2.86 6.99
C ALA A 183 6.56 -3.78 6.38
N ASP A 184 6.46 -4.11 5.09
CA ASP A 184 7.44 -4.92 4.36
C ASP A 184 8.79 -4.21 4.18
N GLN A 185 8.87 -2.91 4.40
CA GLN A 185 10.13 -2.17 4.29
C GLN A 185 11.10 -2.46 5.45
N TYR A 186 10.67 -3.18 6.48
CA TYR A 186 11.45 -3.52 7.66
C TYR A 186 11.66 -5.04 7.75
N ASP A 187 12.90 -5.48 8.01
CA ASP A 187 13.24 -6.89 8.19
C ASP A 187 12.90 -7.34 9.62
N GLU A 188 12.04 -8.36 9.75
CA GLU A 188 11.69 -8.94 11.04
C GLU A 188 12.83 -9.72 11.69
N LYS A 189 13.81 -10.19 10.90
CA LYS A 189 14.98 -10.93 11.42
C LYS A 189 15.93 -10.02 12.19
N ASN A 190 15.91 -8.72 11.92
CA ASN A 190 16.74 -7.73 12.59
C ASN A 190 15.95 -7.11 13.77
N PRO A 191 16.37 -7.32 15.03
CA PRO A 191 15.66 -6.80 16.20
C PRO A 191 15.42 -5.28 16.17
N LYS A 192 16.35 -4.52 15.59
CA LYS A 192 16.22 -3.06 15.45
C LYS A 192 15.12 -2.68 14.46
N GLU A 193 15.06 -3.36 13.31
CA GLU A 193 14.03 -3.11 12.29
C GLU A 193 12.66 -3.62 12.73
N ARG A 194 12.60 -4.72 13.51
CA ARG A 194 11.36 -5.19 14.13
C ARG A 194 10.73 -4.13 15.04
N SER A 195 11.53 -3.46 15.88
CA SER A 195 11.04 -2.36 16.71
C SER A 195 10.59 -1.16 15.86
N ALA A 196 11.37 -0.81 14.83
CA ALA A 196 11.03 0.26 13.89
C ALA A 196 9.73 -0.01 13.10
N LYS A 197 9.42 -1.27 12.78
CA LYS A 197 8.15 -1.68 12.15
C LYS A 197 6.94 -1.38 13.03
N VAL A 198 7.04 -1.61 14.35
CA VAL A 198 5.96 -1.26 15.28
C VAL A 198 5.76 0.25 15.32
N ALA A 199 6.85 1.01 15.42
CA ALA A 199 6.79 2.47 15.36
C ALA A 199 6.21 2.98 14.03
N PHE A 200 6.51 2.33 12.91
CA PHE A 200 5.95 2.65 11.60
C PHE A 200 4.42 2.63 11.62
N PHE A 201 3.78 1.62 12.24
CA PHE A 201 2.32 1.59 12.34
C PHE A 201 1.78 2.77 13.15
N CYS A 202 2.43 3.15 14.26
CA CYS A 202 2.04 4.35 15.01
C CYS A 202 2.12 5.60 14.13
N TYR A 203 3.21 5.77 13.37
CA TYR A 203 3.35 6.88 12.44
C TYR A 203 2.36 6.83 11.28
N PHE A 204 1.96 5.64 10.83
CA PHE A 204 0.98 5.46 9.77
C PHE A 204 -0.41 5.96 10.21
N TYR A 205 -0.85 5.58 11.42
CA TYR A 205 -2.08 6.12 12.00
C TYR A 205 -1.99 7.60 12.30
N PHE A 206 -0.83 8.09 12.76
CA PHE A 206 -0.59 9.53 12.93
C PHE A 206 -0.73 10.28 11.60
N ALA A 207 -0.12 9.78 10.52
CA ALA A 207 -0.21 10.36 9.18
C ALA A 207 -1.66 10.41 8.67
N LEU A 208 -2.45 9.36 8.92
CA LEU A 208 -3.87 9.32 8.59
C LEU A 208 -4.64 10.43 9.32
N ASN A 209 -4.43 10.57 10.64
CA ASN A 209 -5.07 11.62 11.42
C ASN A 209 -4.66 13.03 10.99
N VAL A 210 -3.37 13.24 10.69
CA VAL A 210 -2.87 14.52 10.16
C VAL A 210 -3.54 14.84 8.82
N GLY A 211 -3.62 13.89 7.90
CA GLY A 211 -4.31 14.08 6.62
C GLY A 211 -5.78 14.45 6.79
N SER A 212 -6.48 13.75 7.70
CA SER A 212 -7.88 14.06 8.05
C SER A 212 -8.04 15.44 8.67
N LEU A 213 -7.15 15.85 9.59
CA LEU A 213 -7.17 17.17 10.22
C LEU A 213 -7.02 18.30 9.19
N PHE A 214 -6.06 18.18 8.27
CA PHE A 214 -5.87 19.16 7.20
C PHE A 214 -7.05 19.20 6.24
N SER A 215 -7.65 18.05 5.91
CA SER A 215 -8.86 17.99 5.09
C SER A 215 -10.02 18.74 5.74
N ASN A 216 -10.32 18.45 7.00
CA ASN A 216 -11.45 19.05 7.73
C ASN A 216 -11.26 20.56 8.02
N THR A 217 -10.05 21.11 7.82
CA THR A 217 -9.76 22.53 8.02
C THR A 217 -9.68 23.28 6.70
N VAL A 218 -8.79 22.84 5.81
CA VAL A 218 -8.53 23.51 4.53
C VAL A 218 -9.71 23.36 3.57
N LEU A 219 -10.30 22.18 3.47
CA LEU A 219 -11.33 21.92 2.46
C LEU A 219 -12.72 22.38 2.90
N VAL A 220 -13.04 22.27 4.19
CA VAL A 220 -14.26 22.90 4.75
C VAL A 220 -14.25 24.42 4.51
N TYR A 221 -13.09 25.08 4.60
CA TYR A 221 -12.98 26.51 4.27
C TYR A 221 -13.34 26.84 2.81
N TYR A 222 -12.85 26.05 1.84
CA TYR A 222 -13.18 26.26 0.42
C TYR A 222 -14.67 26.09 0.13
N GLU A 223 -15.38 25.36 0.97
CA GLU A 223 -16.75 24.99 0.69
C GLU A 223 -17.77 25.83 1.46
N ASP A 224 -17.42 26.29 2.67
CA ASP A 224 -18.15 27.36 3.35
C ASP A 224 -18.14 28.65 2.50
N THR A 225 -17.12 28.82 1.67
CA THR A 225 -17.01 29.92 0.69
C THR A 225 -17.63 29.60 -0.68
N GLY A 226 -18.20 28.40 -0.87
CA GLY A 226 -18.86 27.98 -2.12
C GLY A 226 -17.92 27.61 -3.28
N MET A 227 -16.62 27.51 -3.04
CA MET A 227 -15.58 27.20 -4.04
C MET A 227 -15.35 25.67 -4.20
N TRP A 228 -16.41 24.92 -4.50
CA TRP A 228 -16.38 23.45 -4.61
C TRP A 228 -15.31 22.92 -5.59
N THR A 229 -15.19 23.53 -6.77
CA THR A 229 -14.18 23.14 -7.77
C THR A 229 -12.76 23.25 -7.22
N MET A 230 -12.47 24.27 -6.42
CA MET A 230 -11.15 24.45 -5.82
C MET A 230 -10.88 23.36 -4.77
N GLY A 231 -11.89 22.96 -4.00
CA GLY A 231 -11.78 21.85 -3.05
C GLY A 231 -11.42 20.53 -3.73
N PHE A 232 -12.09 20.19 -4.83
CA PHE A 232 -11.76 19.01 -5.63
C PHE A 232 -10.37 19.11 -6.28
N LEU A 233 -9.99 20.29 -6.76
CA LEU A 233 -8.67 20.51 -7.36
C LEU A 233 -7.53 20.38 -6.34
N VAL A 234 -7.69 20.91 -5.12
CA VAL A 234 -6.74 20.73 -4.02
C VAL A 234 -6.60 19.25 -3.66
N SER A 235 -7.71 18.53 -3.63
CA SER A 235 -7.71 17.07 -3.40
C SER A 235 -6.96 16.33 -4.51
N LEU A 236 -7.19 16.69 -5.78
CA LEU A 236 -6.46 16.13 -6.92
C LEU A 236 -4.96 16.39 -6.82
N VAL A 237 -4.54 17.64 -6.56
CA VAL A 237 -3.12 18.00 -6.42
C VAL A 237 -2.47 17.21 -5.29
N SER A 238 -3.14 17.10 -4.14
CA SER A 238 -2.66 16.30 -3.01
C SER A 238 -2.47 14.83 -3.40
N ALA A 239 -3.45 14.23 -4.08
CA ALA A 239 -3.37 12.84 -4.54
C ALA A 239 -2.26 12.61 -5.57
N VAL A 240 -2.04 13.55 -6.50
CA VAL A 240 -0.93 13.49 -7.47
C VAL A 240 0.42 13.55 -6.74
N ILE A 241 0.60 14.46 -5.79
CA ILE A 241 1.84 14.55 -5.01
C ILE A 241 2.04 13.27 -4.19
N ALA A 242 0.97 12.73 -3.60
CA ALA A 242 1.01 11.44 -2.91
C ALA A 242 1.54 10.34 -3.84
N PHE A 243 0.92 10.20 -5.02
CA PHE A 243 1.28 9.17 -5.99
C PHE A 243 2.74 9.30 -6.47
N LEU A 244 3.18 10.52 -6.76
CA LEU A 244 4.58 10.78 -7.14
C LEU A 244 5.56 10.46 -6.01
N ALA A 245 5.22 10.78 -4.76
CA ALA A 245 6.05 10.43 -3.60
C ALA A 245 6.18 8.91 -3.42
N PHE A 246 5.11 8.16 -3.69
CA PHE A 246 5.15 6.69 -3.73
C PHE A 246 6.04 6.20 -4.88
N LEU A 247 5.84 6.69 -6.10
CA LEU A 247 6.64 6.25 -7.25
C LEU A 247 8.14 6.57 -7.09
N LEU A 248 8.49 7.67 -6.42
CA LEU A 248 9.88 8.06 -6.15
C LEU A 248 10.64 7.01 -5.31
N GLY A 249 9.95 6.24 -4.47
CA GLY A 249 10.54 5.18 -3.66
C GLY A 249 10.79 3.86 -4.42
N THR A 250 10.22 3.69 -5.62
CA THR A 250 10.26 2.45 -6.43
C THR A 250 11.63 1.76 -6.50
N PRO A 251 12.75 2.43 -6.82
CA PRO A 251 14.04 1.76 -6.95
C PRO A 251 14.62 1.24 -5.64
N ARG A 252 14.07 1.66 -4.48
CA ARG A 252 14.57 1.30 -3.15
C ARG A 252 13.55 0.52 -2.31
N TYR A 253 12.35 0.26 -2.81
CA TYR A 253 11.38 -0.54 -2.07
C TYR A 253 11.82 -1.99 -1.93
N ARG A 254 11.52 -2.58 -0.77
CA ARG A 254 11.58 -4.02 -0.56
C ARG A 254 10.28 -4.65 -1.06
N TYR A 255 10.40 -5.63 -1.96
CA TYR A 255 9.27 -6.35 -2.55
C TYR A 255 9.14 -7.73 -1.92
N VAL A 256 8.00 -7.99 -1.29
CA VAL A 256 7.64 -9.30 -0.75
C VAL A 256 6.78 -10.03 -1.77
N LYS A 257 7.11 -11.30 -2.04
CA LYS A 257 6.33 -12.14 -2.95
C LYS A 257 4.95 -12.44 -2.34
N PRO A 258 3.87 -12.48 -3.13
CA PRO A 258 2.56 -12.89 -2.62
C PRO A 258 2.61 -14.31 -2.04
N CYS A 259 2.22 -14.48 -0.78
CA CYS A 259 2.25 -15.78 -0.07
C CYS A 259 0.88 -16.50 -0.08
N GLY A 260 0.00 -16.15 -1.01
CA GLY A 260 -1.33 -16.72 -1.16
C GLY A 260 -2.33 -16.19 -0.12
N ASN A 261 -3.62 -16.35 -0.41
CA ASN A 261 -4.67 -15.66 0.31
C ASN A 261 -5.38 -16.52 1.37
N PRO A 262 -5.49 -16.07 2.63
CA PRO A 262 -6.26 -16.74 3.67
C PRO A 262 -7.73 -16.99 3.31
N VAL A 263 -8.39 -16.07 2.60
CA VAL A 263 -9.80 -16.19 2.19
C VAL A 263 -10.01 -17.40 1.29
N VAL A 264 -9.11 -17.63 0.32
CA VAL A 264 -9.18 -18.81 -0.56
C VAL A 264 -9.05 -20.09 0.26
N ARG A 265 -8.20 -20.10 1.29
CA ARG A 265 -8.02 -21.27 2.17
C ARG A 265 -9.26 -21.52 3.02
N VAL A 266 -9.85 -20.48 3.59
CA VAL A 266 -11.12 -20.59 4.33
C VAL A 266 -12.23 -21.11 3.41
N ALA A 267 -12.34 -20.59 2.19
CA ALA A 267 -13.29 -21.08 1.19
C ALA A 267 -13.04 -22.55 0.80
N GLN A 268 -11.78 -22.98 0.71
CA GLN A 268 -11.42 -24.38 0.50
C GLN A 268 -11.90 -25.28 1.64
N VAL A 269 -11.81 -24.82 2.90
CA VAL A 269 -12.33 -25.58 4.06
C VAL A 269 -13.84 -25.74 3.96
N PHE A 270 -14.60 -24.66 3.72
CA PHE A 270 -16.04 -24.76 3.53
C PHE A 270 -16.42 -25.66 2.34
N SER A 271 -15.72 -25.52 1.22
CA SER A 271 -15.91 -26.40 0.07
C SER A 271 -15.59 -27.87 0.39
N ALA A 272 -14.55 -28.13 1.19
CA ALA A 272 -14.16 -29.47 1.60
C ALA A 272 -15.20 -30.08 2.55
N VAL A 273 -15.71 -29.31 3.50
CA VAL A 273 -16.77 -29.73 4.43
C VAL A 273 -18.03 -30.09 3.68
N VAL A 274 -18.50 -29.24 2.76
CA VAL A 274 -19.70 -29.52 1.95
C VAL A 274 -19.51 -30.78 1.10
N ARG A 275 -18.33 -30.95 0.48
CA ARG A 275 -18.04 -32.14 -0.35
C ARG A 275 -17.87 -33.42 0.46
N LYS A 276 -17.34 -33.32 1.68
CA LYS A 276 -17.06 -34.46 2.57
C LYS A 276 -18.07 -34.61 3.70
N TRP A 277 -19.24 -33.97 3.59
CA TRP A 277 -20.26 -33.98 4.65
C TRP A 277 -20.69 -35.38 5.08
N LYS A 278 -20.64 -36.36 4.16
CA LYS A 278 -21.01 -37.76 4.42
C LYS A 278 -19.83 -38.66 4.80
N VAL A 279 -18.62 -38.12 4.91
CA VAL A 279 -17.41 -38.89 5.26
C VAL A 279 -17.29 -38.90 6.78
N ALA A 280 -17.12 -40.10 7.37
CA ALA A 280 -16.86 -40.22 8.80
C ALA A 280 -15.52 -39.55 9.17
N PRO A 281 -15.45 -38.79 10.29
CA PRO A 281 -14.21 -38.18 10.73
C PRO A 281 -13.13 -39.23 11.01
N ALA A 282 -11.88 -38.95 10.60
CA ALA A 282 -10.73 -39.80 10.91
C ALA A 282 -10.45 -39.79 12.42
N LYS A 283 -9.86 -40.87 12.94
CA LYS A 283 -9.46 -40.96 14.36
C LYS A 283 -8.40 -39.89 14.67
N ALA A 284 -8.38 -39.38 15.90
CA ALA A 284 -7.42 -38.36 16.31
C ALA A 284 -5.96 -38.79 16.12
N GLU A 285 -5.69 -40.10 16.23
CA GLU A 285 -4.37 -40.69 16.00
C GLU A 285 -3.90 -40.65 14.52
N GLU A 286 -4.81 -40.37 13.57
CA GLU A 286 -4.53 -40.35 12.12
C GLU A 286 -4.33 -38.92 11.57
N LEU A 287 -4.43 -37.89 12.42
CA LEU A 287 -4.15 -36.50 12.05
C LEU A 287 -2.63 -36.28 12.04
N PHE A 288 -2.05 -36.15 10.84
CA PHE A 288 -0.63 -35.86 10.69
C PHE A 288 -0.34 -34.36 10.78
N GLU A 289 0.51 -33.95 11.73
CA GLU A 289 1.26 -32.72 11.62
C GLU A 289 2.46 -32.92 10.68
N VAL A 290 2.69 -31.97 9.77
CA VAL A 290 3.87 -32.02 8.89
C VAL A 290 5.13 -31.80 9.74
N GLU A 291 5.97 -32.83 9.90
CA GLU A 291 7.27 -32.72 10.57
C GLU A 291 8.18 -31.69 9.87
N GLY A 292 8.91 -30.88 10.66
CA GLY A 292 9.86 -29.88 10.17
C GLY A 292 9.59 -28.45 10.61
N SER A 293 10.49 -27.53 10.22
CA SER A 293 10.47 -26.09 10.57
C SER A 293 9.72 -25.21 9.56
N GLN A 294 9.34 -25.78 8.41
CA GLN A 294 8.65 -25.12 7.31
C GLN A 294 7.14 -25.27 7.47
N SER A 295 6.38 -24.24 7.10
CA SER A 295 4.92 -24.36 7.04
C SER A 295 4.51 -25.14 5.78
N ALA A 296 3.43 -25.92 5.86
CA ALA A 296 2.77 -26.46 4.67
C ALA A 296 2.31 -25.34 3.71
N ILE A 297 2.17 -24.12 4.23
CA ILE A 297 1.89 -22.92 3.45
C ILE A 297 3.20 -22.29 2.99
N LYS A 298 3.43 -22.31 1.68
CA LYS A 298 4.59 -21.67 1.04
C LYS A 298 4.65 -20.18 1.39
N GLY A 299 5.75 -19.75 2.03
CA GLY A 299 5.97 -18.35 2.43
C GLY A 299 5.33 -17.94 3.77
N SER A 300 4.71 -18.86 4.51
CA SER A 300 4.29 -18.63 5.90
C SER A 300 5.22 -19.36 6.88
N ARG A 301 5.36 -18.83 8.09
CA ARG A 301 6.11 -19.48 9.17
C ARG A 301 5.26 -20.59 9.79
N LYS A 302 5.89 -21.70 10.19
CA LYS A 302 5.22 -22.73 11.00
C LYS A 302 4.89 -22.14 12.38
N ILE A 303 3.62 -22.18 12.76
CA ILE A 303 3.18 -21.84 14.12
C ILE A 303 3.67 -22.97 15.02
N ARG A 304 4.37 -22.64 16.11
CA ARG A 304 4.83 -23.66 17.06
C ARG A 304 3.65 -24.07 17.94
N HIS A 305 3.59 -25.36 18.25
CA HIS A 305 2.73 -25.85 19.31
C HIS A 305 3.12 -25.16 20.62
N THR A 306 2.11 -24.73 21.38
CA THR A 306 2.26 -24.20 22.73
C THR A 306 1.60 -25.23 23.65
N ASP A 307 2.34 -25.70 24.65
CA ASP A 307 1.87 -26.72 25.59
C ASP A 307 1.11 -26.09 26.77
N ASP A 308 0.82 -24.78 26.70
CA ASP A 308 0.18 -24.00 27.78
C ASP A 308 -1.32 -24.34 27.99
N PHE A 309 -1.88 -25.29 27.22
CA PHE A 309 -3.29 -25.67 27.26
C PHE A 309 -3.52 -27.20 27.42
N GLU A 310 -2.53 -27.95 27.90
CA GLU A 310 -2.74 -29.36 28.35
C GLU A 310 -3.49 -29.45 29.69
#